data_AF-A0A950V8P1-F1
#
_entry.id   AF-A0A950V8P1-F1
#
_cell.length_a   1.000
_cell.length_b   1.000
_cell.length_c   1.000
_cell.angle_alpha   90.00
_cell.angle_beta   90.00
_cell.angle_gamma   90.00
#
_symmetry.space_group_name_H-M   'P 1'
#
loop_
_entity.id
_entity.type
_entity.pdbx_description
1 polymer ?
#
loop_
_entity_poly.entity_id
_entity_poly.type
_entity_poly.pdbx_seq_one_letter_code
_entity_poly.pdbx_strand_id
1 'polypeptide(L)'
;MPISAETGFIVETQVVTFPSLTLDCGVTLLNVDVAYETYGTLNADRTNAILVLHAFSGDAHAAGISKETGQPGWWSEMIGPGLGFDTGRYFVISSNVLGGCRGTTGPISIEPATGEPYAMRFPVITISDMVRLQKMLIDYLGVERLLAVAGGSMGGMQALEWAVAYPHSVAAAIPIAATVRHSAQQIAFNEVGRQAIMADPDWNEGNYYHLKPPARGLAVARMVGHITYMSDASMRDKFGRRLRDKDAFGFDFSVDFEVESYLRYRGSQFVNRFDANSYLYITKAMDYFDVSAGRTSLAAAFEKTRARFLVLSFTSDWLYPTYQSLETVAALRSQNIDVAFSELPSTYGHDAFLIETKEQSEIVSGFLESVYRDVSSSRTRTSEGPLSGACNVASEQVLSRFDYAMIAEMIEPGSRVLDLGCGEGELLAWLCEHKQVHARGVEIEGEKVRRAIARGVSVYQGDIEQGLADYSDNAFDFVILSQTLQEMRYPLRVLREMLRAGRHAIVAFPNFGHFSVRLAHLISGRAPRTKLFPYDWYDSPNLHFLTIDDFVSLCRKQSWVVERQIFLAKNREVRWLANVRAETAVFSIRRSG
;
A
#
# COMPACT_ATOMS: atom_id res chain seq x y z
N MET A 1 -3.80 17.11 -18.58
CA MET A 1 -2.48 16.92 -19.24
C MET A 1 -2.72 16.17 -20.54
N PRO A 2 -1.94 16.41 -21.62
CA PRO A 2 -2.09 15.61 -22.83
C PRO A 2 -1.55 14.20 -22.54
N ILE A 3 -2.44 13.22 -22.66
CA ILE A 3 -2.17 11.78 -22.56
C ILE A 3 -1.12 11.43 -23.63
N SER A 4 -0.04 10.74 -23.27
CA SER A 4 0.95 10.30 -24.26
C SER A 4 0.26 9.37 -25.27
N ALA A 5 0.52 9.62 -26.55
CA ALA A 5 -0.22 9.06 -27.69
C ALA A 5 0.07 7.56 -27.99
N GLU A 6 0.58 6.78 -27.03
CA GLU A 6 1.06 5.40 -27.27
C GLU A 6 0.17 4.26 -26.72
N THR A 7 -0.98 4.54 -26.07
CA THR A 7 -1.79 3.50 -25.39
C THR A 7 -3.21 3.29 -25.94
N GLY A 8 -3.44 3.57 -27.23
CA GLY A 8 -4.78 3.51 -27.82
C GLY A 8 -5.27 2.12 -28.24
N PHE A 9 -5.34 1.12 -27.34
CA PHE A 9 -6.08 -0.11 -27.64
C PHE A 9 -7.56 0.05 -27.25
N ILE A 10 -8.46 -0.40 -28.14
CA ILE A 10 -9.90 -0.33 -27.91
C ILE A 10 -10.32 -1.48 -27.02
N VAL A 11 -11.10 -1.18 -25.98
CA VAL A 11 -11.61 -2.17 -25.03
C VAL A 11 -13.13 -2.17 -25.06
N GLU A 12 -13.68 -3.38 -25.05
CA GLU A 12 -15.12 -3.63 -25.04
C GLU A 12 -15.50 -4.32 -23.73
N THR A 13 -16.40 -3.70 -22.98
CA THR A 13 -16.93 -4.25 -21.75
C THR A 13 -17.72 -5.52 -22.03
N GLN A 14 -17.40 -6.58 -21.29
CA GLN A 14 -18.10 -7.86 -21.34
C GLN A 14 -19.09 -7.95 -20.17
N VAL A 15 -20.15 -8.73 -20.34
CA VAL A 15 -21.12 -9.02 -19.29
C VAL A 15 -21.30 -10.51 -19.16
N VAL A 16 -21.25 -11.01 -17.92
CA VAL A 16 -21.63 -12.38 -17.58
C VAL A 16 -22.79 -12.34 -16.59
N THR A 17 -23.80 -13.17 -16.82
CA THR A 17 -24.98 -13.30 -15.95
C THR A 17 -24.86 -14.54 -15.09
N PHE A 18 -24.98 -14.37 -13.78
CA PHE A 18 -25.06 -15.46 -12.82
C PHE A 18 -26.52 -15.72 -12.42
N PRO A 19 -26.93 -16.98 -12.21
CA PRO A 19 -28.32 -17.32 -11.93
C PRO A 19 -28.84 -16.69 -10.63
N SER A 20 -27.98 -16.55 -9.61
CA SER A 20 -28.35 -15.96 -8.34
C SER A 20 -27.15 -15.51 -7.50
N LEU A 21 -27.36 -14.53 -6.62
CA LEU A 21 -26.43 -14.12 -5.57
C LEU A 21 -27.20 -13.92 -4.25
N THR A 22 -26.82 -14.63 -3.20
CA THR A 22 -27.35 -14.42 -1.85
C THR A 22 -26.56 -13.33 -1.14
N LEU A 23 -27.28 -12.34 -0.61
CA LEU A 23 -26.72 -11.15 0.03
C LEU A 23 -26.64 -11.28 1.56
N ASP A 24 -25.89 -10.40 2.21
CA ASP A 24 -25.73 -10.39 3.68
C ASP A 24 -27.05 -10.07 4.39
N CYS A 25 -27.92 -9.30 3.75
CA CYS A 25 -29.27 -9.01 4.24
C CYS A 25 -30.24 -10.21 4.12
N GLY A 26 -29.78 -11.36 3.59
CA GLY A 26 -30.56 -12.59 3.43
C GLY A 26 -31.42 -12.65 2.16
N VAL A 27 -31.47 -11.57 1.38
CA VAL A 27 -32.16 -11.54 0.08
C VAL A 27 -31.30 -12.23 -0.99
N THR A 28 -31.93 -12.99 -1.88
CA THR A 28 -31.28 -13.57 -3.06
C THR A 28 -31.69 -12.79 -4.31
N LEU A 29 -30.72 -12.15 -4.97
CA LEU A 29 -30.89 -11.59 -6.30
C LEU A 29 -30.85 -12.70 -7.34
N LEU A 30 -31.67 -12.60 -8.39
CA LEU A 30 -31.70 -13.52 -9.52
C LEU A 30 -31.18 -12.84 -10.78
N ASN A 31 -30.56 -13.62 -11.69
CA ASN A 31 -30.02 -13.14 -12.97
C ASN A 31 -29.11 -11.91 -12.78
N VAL A 32 -28.04 -12.10 -12.00
CA VAL A 32 -27.11 -11.03 -11.61
C VAL A 32 -26.03 -10.87 -12.66
N ASP A 33 -26.07 -9.75 -13.37
CA ASP A 33 -25.08 -9.34 -14.35
C ASP A 33 -23.83 -8.77 -13.68
N VAL A 34 -22.67 -9.12 -14.20
CA VAL A 34 -21.38 -8.52 -13.87
C VAL A 34 -20.73 -8.00 -15.13
N ALA A 35 -20.55 -6.68 -15.19
CA ALA A 35 -19.78 -6.03 -16.24
C ALA A 35 -18.30 -6.01 -15.87
N TYR A 36 -17.44 -6.46 -16.79
CA TYR A 36 -16.01 -6.54 -16.58
C TYR A 36 -15.22 -6.32 -17.86
N GLU A 37 -13.95 -5.98 -17.69
CA GLU A 37 -12.94 -5.85 -18.74
C GLU A 37 -11.67 -6.58 -18.33
N THR A 38 -10.88 -6.97 -19.34
CA THR A 38 -9.61 -7.67 -19.14
C THR A 38 -8.52 -7.06 -20.00
N TYR A 39 -7.30 -6.99 -19.46
CA TYR A 39 -6.13 -6.39 -20.10
C TYR A 39 -4.93 -7.33 -19.99
N GLY A 40 -4.17 -7.50 -21.07
CA GLY A 40 -3.07 -8.47 -21.13
C GLY A 40 -3.57 -9.91 -21.36
N THR A 41 -2.70 -10.89 -21.08
CA THR A 41 -2.95 -12.31 -21.41
C THR A 41 -2.77 -13.19 -20.18
N LEU A 42 -3.77 -14.02 -19.88
CA LEU A 42 -3.70 -15.04 -18.83
C LEU A 42 -2.69 -16.12 -19.24
N ASN A 43 -1.71 -16.39 -18.39
CA ASN A 43 -0.71 -17.42 -18.64
C ASN A 43 -1.30 -18.84 -18.51
N ALA A 44 -0.60 -19.84 -19.04
CA ALA A 44 -1.10 -21.21 -19.15
C ALA A 44 -1.45 -21.84 -17.78
N ASP A 45 -0.72 -21.49 -16.74
CA ASP A 45 -0.91 -21.95 -15.37
C ASP A 45 -1.81 -21.03 -14.51
N ARG A 46 -2.30 -19.94 -15.10
CA ARG A 46 -3.26 -18.98 -14.54
C ARG A 46 -2.82 -18.32 -13.23
N THR A 47 -1.53 -18.00 -13.11
CA THR A 47 -0.89 -17.41 -11.92
C THR A 47 -0.63 -15.92 -12.02
N ASN A 48 -0.80 -15.31 -13.20
CA ASN A 48 -0.51 -13.90 -13.43
C ASN A 48 -1.75 -12.98 -13.39
N ALA A 49 -2.88 -13.46 -12.87
CA ALA A 49 -4.14 -12.71 -12.83
C ALA A 49 -4.19 -11.70 -11.67
N ILE A 50 -4.53 -10.44 -11.97
CA ILE A 50 -4.69 -9.36 -10.99
C ILE A 50 -6.10 -8.79 -11.09
N LEU A 51 -6.80 -8.64 -9.97
CA LEU A 51 -8.11 -7.98 -9.92
C LEU A 51 -7.94 -6.53 -9.44
N VAL A 52 -8.30 -5.58 -10.31
CA VAL A 52 -8.36 -4.14 -10.02
C VAL A 52 -9.78 -3.78 -9.58
N LEU A 53 -9.86 -3.10 -8.44
CA LEU A 53 -11.09 -2.77 -7.73
C LEU A 53 -11.27 -1.25 -7.77
N HIS A 54 -12.31 -0.78 -8.45
CA HIS A 54 -12.52 0.63 -8.68
C HIS A 54 -12.99 1.37 -7.41
N ALA A 55 -12.71 2.67 -7.36
CA ALA A 55 -13.16 3.58 -6.30
C ALA A 55 -14.67 3.91 -6.43
N PHE A 56 -15.20 4.72 -5.51
CA PHE A 56 -16.63 5.04 -5.42
C PHE A 56 -17.36 5.31 -6.74
N SER A 57 -16.77 6.13 -7.63
CA SER A 57 -17.39 6.55 -8.88
C SER A 57 -16.78 5.96 -10.16
N GLY A 58 -15.97 4.91 -10.02
CA GLY A 58 -15.36 4.19 -11.13
C GLY A 58 -16.31 3.15 -11.73
N ASP A 59 -15.78 2.39 -12.68
CA ASP A 59 -16.46 1.30 -13.37
C ASP A 59 -15.45 0.25 -13.85
N ALA A 60 -15.89 -0.70 -14.68
CA ALA A 60 -15.02 -1.74 -15.24
C ALA A 60 -13.91 -1.17 -16.16
N HIS A 61 -14.07 0.02 -16.73
CA HIS A 61 -13.16 0.57 -17.73
C HIS A 61 -11.94 1.25 -17.12
N ALA A 62 -10.97 0.43 -16.69
CA ALA A 62 -9.79 0.89 -15.99
C ALA A 62 -8.66 1.39 -16.91
N ALA A 63 -8.57 0.89 -18.15
CA ALA A 63 -7.48 1.24 -19.08
C ALA A 63 -7.90 1.17 -20.56
N GLY A 64 -7.06 1.72 -21.44
CA GLY A 64 -7.32 1.75 -22.88
C GLY A 64 -8.38 2.80 -23.25
N ILE A 65 -8.96 2.66 -24.45
CA ILE A 65 -10.05 3.54 -24.92
C ILE A 65 -11.35 2.74 -24.99
N SER A 66 -12.39 3.23 -24.31
CA SER A 66 -13.71 2.62 -24.32
C SER A 66 -14.30 2.64 -25.72
N LYS A 67 -14.71 1.47 -26.22
CA LYS A 67 -15.44 1.34 -27.51
C LYS A 67 -16.76 2.12 -27.51
N GLU A 68 -17.43 2.20 -26.36
CA GLU A 68 -18.74 2.85 -26.21
C GLU A 68 -18.63 4.37 -26.12
N THR A 69 -17.71 4.88 -25.29
CA THR A 69 -17.66 6.31 -24.95
C THR A 69 -16.52 7.06 -25.63
N GLY A 70 -15.52 6.35 -26.18
CA GLY A 70 -14.29 6.93 -26.71
C GLY A 70 -13.39 7.60 -25.66
N GLN A 71 -13.71 7.45 -24.37
CA GLN A 71 -12.94 8.01 -23.26
C GLN A 71 -11.86 7.04 -22.80
N PRO A 72 -10.73 7.56 -22.26
CA PRO A 72 -9.72 6.72 -21.64
C PRO A 72 -10.21 6.12 -20.32
N GLY A 73 -9.68 4.96 -19.96
CA GLY A 73 -9.95 4.32 -18.68
C GLY A 73 -9.47 5.13 -17.48
N TRP A 74 -10.15 4.96 -16.34
CA TRP A 74 -9.97 5.78 -15.15
C TRP A 74 -8.61 5.62 -14.46
N TRP A 75 -7.84 4.57 -14.79
CA TRP A 75 -6.49 4.31 -14.29
C TRP A 75 -5.47 4.02 -15.39
N SER A 76 -5.66 4.61 -16.57
CA SER A 76 -4.80 4.37 -17.74
C SER A 76 -3.31 4.65 -17.52
N GLU A 77 -2.93 5.45 -16.53
CA GLU A 77 -1.53 5.71 -16.18
C GLU A 77 -0.91 4.66 -15.25
N MET A 78 -1.71 3.74 -14.71
CA MET A 78 -1.24 2.64 -13.87
C MET A 78 -1.34 1.27 -14.55
N ILE A 79 -2.18 1.13 -15.58
CA ILE A 79 -2.46 -0.16 -16.24
C ILE A 79 -2.08 -0.06 -17.72
N GLY A 80 -1.09 -0.86 -18.11
CA GLY A 80 -0.58 -0.89 -19.48
C GLY A 80 0.85 -1.46 -19.54
N PRO A 81 1.42 -1.66 -20.73
CA PRO A 81 2.77 -2.22 -20.86
C PRO A 81 3.82 -1.40 -20.12
N GLY A 82 4.57 -2.03 -19.21
CA GLY A 82 5.61 -1.40 -18.40
C GLY A 82 5.14 -0.48 -17.27
N LEU A 83 3.82 -0.34 -17.06
CA LEU A 83 3.26 0.43 -15.93
C LEU A 83 3.12 -0.45 -14.67
N GLY A 84 2.60 0.11 -13.58
CA GLY A 84 2.49 -0.56 -12.29
C GLY A 84 1.77 -1.90 -12.38
N PHE A 85 0.65 -1.93 -13.10
CA PHE A 85 -0.04 -3.14 -13.51
C PHE A 85 0.33 -3.46 -14.97
N ASP A 86 1.52 -4.03 -15.15
CA ASP A 86 2.10 -4.30 -16.46
C ASP A 86 1.31 -5.35 -17.26
N THR A 87 0.52 -4.91 -18.23
CA THR A 87 -0.28 -5.79 -19.09
C THR A 87 0.54 -6.60 -20.09
N GLY A 88 1.84 -6.29 -20.24
CA GLY A 88 2.79 -7.15 -20.96
C GLY A 88 3.14 -8.42 -20.19
N ARG A 89 2.79 -8.47 -18.89
CA ARG A 89 3.20 -9.54 -17.96
C ARG A 89 2.04 -10.16 -17.21
N TYR A 90 1.05 -9.35 -16.83
CA TYR A 90 -0.08 -9.74 -16.02
C TYR A 90 -1.38 -9.73 -16.82
N PHE A 91 -2.32 -10.55 -16.37
CA PHE A 91 -3.70 -10.53 -16.83
C PHE A 91 -4.55 -9.73 -15.85
N VAL A 92 -4.80 -8.47 -16.18
CA VAL A 92 -5.53 -7.54 -15.31
C VAL A 92 -7.02 -7.67 -15.60
N ILE A 93 -7.83 -7.81 -14.55
CA ILE A 93 -9.29 -7.90 -14.58
C ILE A 93 -9.83 -6.68 -13.84
N SER A 94 -10.83 -6.00 -14.39
CA SER A 94 -11.54 -4.91 -13.73
C SER A 94 -13.04 -5.13 -13.88
N SER A 95 -13.79 -5.08 -12.78
CA SER A 95 -15.24 -5.32 -12.79
C SER A 95 -15.98 -4.19 -12.10
N ASN A 96 -17.11 -3.77 -12.67
CA ASN A 96 -18.00 -2.83 -12.01
C ASN A 96 -18.70 -3.50 -10.81
N VAL A 97 -18.84 -2.79 -9.69
CA VAL A 97 -19.41 -3.34 -8.44
C VAL A 97 -20.91 -3.60 -8.52
N LEU A 98 -21.38 -4.56 -7.72
CA LEU A 98 -22.80 -4.72 -7.41
C LEU A 98 -23.36 -3.41 -6.85
N GLY A 99 -24.55 -3.00 -7.28
CA GLY A 99 -25.14 -1.72 -6.90
C GLY A 99 -24.65 -0.53 -7.73
N GLY A 100 -23.65 -0.72 -8.58
CA GLY A 100 -23.20 0.27 -9.57
C GLY A 100 -24.24 0.54 -10.66
N CYS A 101 -23.87 1.44 -11.58
CA CYS A 101 -24.75 1.87 -12.68
C CYS A 101 -24.09 1.78 -14.06
N ARG A 102 -23.09 0.89 -14.20
CA ARG A 102 -22.29 0.67 -15.42
C ARG A 102 -22.23 -0.82 -15.75
N GLY A 103 -23.37 -1.38 -16.15
CA GLY A 103 -23.53 -2.76 -16.62
C GLY A 103 -23.81 -3.79 -15.53
N THR A 104 -23.03 -3.83 -14.43
CA THR A 104 -23.31 -4.72 -13.29
C THR A 104 -24.67 -4.40 -12.63
N THR A 105 -25.38 -5.43 -12.16
CA THR A 105 -26.70 -5.27 -11.53
C THR A 105 -26.69 -4.26 -10.38
N GLY A 106 -27.60 -3.28 -10.45
CA GLY A 106 -27.82 -2.28 -9.41
C GLY A 106 -29.25 -1.72 -9.44
N PRO A 107 -29.53 -0.62 -8.72
CA PRO A 107 -30.86 -0.02 -8.64
C PRO A 107 -31.49 0.34 -10.00
N ILE A 108 -30.67 0.71 -10.98
CA ILE A 108 -31.11 1.02 -12.35
C ILE A 108 -31.46 -0.22 -13.19
N SER A 109 -30.98 -1.40 -12.79
CA SER A 109 -31.22 -2.65 -13.52
C SER A 109 -32.69 -3.07 -13.44
N ILE A 110 -33.16 -3.76 -14.48
CA ILE A 110 -34.54 -4.26 -14.54
C ILE A 110 -34.71 -5.46 -13.61
N GLU A 111 -35.71 -5.39 -12.73
CA GLU A 111 -36.10 -6.46 -11.84
C GLU A 111 -36.90 -7.52 -12.63
N PRO A 112 -36.44 -8.79 -12.68
CA PRO A 112 -37.11 -9.83 -13.47
C PRO A 112 -38.58 -10.08 -13.09
N ALA A 113 -38.94 -9.84 -11.83
CA ALA A 113 -40.30 -10.08 -11.32
C ALA A 113 -41.32 -9.01 -11.76
N THR A 114 -40.87 -7.77 -11.99
CA THR A 114 -41.75 -6.63 -12.26
C THR A 114 -41.59 -6.08 -13.68
N GLY A 115 -40.44 -6.32 -14.33
CA GLY A 115 -40.12 -5.73 -15.63
C GLY A 115 -39.74 -4.25 -15.55
N GLU A 116 -39.61 -3.69 -14.35
CA GLU A 116 -39.27 -2.30 -14.07
C GLU A 116 -37.90 -2.19 -13.39
N PRO A 117 -37.23 -1.02 -13.41
CA PRO A 117 -36.02 -0.81 -12.62
C PRO A 117 -36.24 -1.14 -11.14
N TYR A 118 -35.25 -1.75 -10.48
CA TYR A 118 -35.33 -2.06 -9.05
C TYR A 118 -35.62 -0.83 -8.19
N ALA A 119 -35.00 0.31 -8.50
CA ALA A 119 -35.09 1.53 -7.69
C ALA A 119 -34.78 1.25 -6.20
N MET A 120 -35.63 1.74 -5.30
CA MET A 120 -35.49 1.48 -3.86
C MET A 120 -35.96 0.10 -3.42
N ARG A 121 -36.45 -0.75 -4.33
CA ARG A 121 -36.67 -2.18 -4.05
C ARG A 121 -35.38 -2.99 -4.14
N PHE A 122 -34.30 -2.41 -4.67
CA PHE A 122 -32.99 -3.05 -4.63
C PHE A 122 -32.61 -3.34 -3.17
N PRO A 123 -32.10 -4.53 -2.83
CA PRO A 123 -31.70 -4.83 -1.47
C PRO A 123 -30.50 -3.97 -1.04
N VAL A 124 -30.43 -3.61 0.24
CA VAL A 124 -29.23 -2.99 0.79
C VAL A 124 -28.08 -4.00 0.70
N ILE A 125 -26.96 -3.55 0.16
CA ILE A 125 -25.76 -4.36 -0.09
C ILE A 125 -24.59 -3.94 0.81
N THR A 126 -23.59 -4.82 0.91
CA THR A 126 -22.33 -4.63 1.63
C THR A 126 -21.13 -4.69 0.67
N ILE A 127 -19.94 -4.30 1.14
CA ILE A 127 -18.69 -4.57 0.41
C ILE A 127 -18.47 -6.09 0.24
N SER A 128 -18.85 -6.90 1.23
CA SER A 128 -18.78 -8.37 1.15
C SER A 128 -19.69 -8.93 0.04
N ASP A 129 -20.86 -8.34 -0.21
CA ASP A 129 -21.71 -8.68 -1.36
C ASP A 129 -21.00 -8.42 -2.70
N MET A 130 -20.35 -7.25 -2.83
CA MET A 130 -19.57 -6.90 -4.03
C MET A 130 -18.44 -7.90 -4.26
N VAL A 131 -17.71 -8.24 -3.19
CA VAL A 131 -16.58 -9.19 -3.25
C VAL A 131 -17.04 -10.62 -3.53
N ARG A 132 -18.21 -11.05 -3.02
CA ARG A 132 -18.83 -12.34 -3.39
C ARG A 132 -19.14 -12.42 -4.89
N LEU A 133 -19.70 -11.37 -5.47
CA LEU A 133 -20.01 -11.34 -6.89
C LEU A 133 -18.73 -11.36 -7.74
N GLN A 134 -17.71 -10.61 -7.33
CA GLN A 134 -16.38 -10.64 -7.95
C GLN A 134 -15.77 -12.05 -7.86
N LYS A 135 -15.90 -12.75 -6.74
CA LYS A 135 -15.42 -14.13 -6.60
C LYS A 135 -16.06 -15.08 -7.62
N MET A 136 -17.36 -14.94 -7.86
CA MET A 136 -18.06 -15.71 -8.90
C MET A 136 -17.51 -15.39 -10.30
N LEU A 137 -17.19 -14.12 -10.60
CA LEU A 137 -16.51 -13.74 -11.84
C LEU A 137 -15.12 -14.37 -11.97
N ILE A 138 -14.30 -14.31 -10.91
CA ILE A 138 -12.95 -14.89 -10.91
C ILE A 138 -13.00 -16.42 -11.13
N ASP A 139 -13.97 -17.09 -10.52
CA ASP A 139 -14.21 -18.53 -10.73
C ASP A 139 -14.67 -18.83 -12.16
N TYR A 140 -15.54 -17.99 -12.73
CA TYR A 140 -15.99 -18.09 -14.12
C TYR A 140 -14.82 -17.95 -15.12
N LEU A 141 -13.91 -17.03 -14.86
CA LEU A 141 -12.67 -16.86 -15.64
C LEU A 141 -11.66 -18.00 -15.39
N GLY A 142 -11.95 -18.87 -14.43
CA GLY A 142 -11.19 -20.06 -14.08
C GLY A 142 -9.83 -19.76 -13.45
N VAL A 143 -9.76 -18.67 -12.68
CA VAL A 143 -8.58 -18.29 -11.89
C VAL A 143 -8.77 -18.78 -10.46
N GLU A 144 -7.98 -19.76 -10.04
CA GLU A 144 -8.08 -20.33 -8.69
C GLU A 144 -7.54 -19.39 -7.61
N ARG A 145 -6.41 -18.72 -7.92
CA ARG A 145 -5.72 -17.80 -7.03
C ARG A 145 -5.21 -16.60 -7.80
N LEU A 146 -5.71 -15.43 -7.44
CA LEU A 146 -5.22 -14.15 -7.95
C LEU A 146 -3.80 -13.90 -7.45
N LEU A 147 -2.94 -13.40 -8.34
CA LEU A 147 -1.65 -12.85 -7.98
C LEU A 147 -1.83 -11.69 -7.00
N ALA A 148 -2.75 -10.78 -7.31
CA ALA A 148 -3.08 -9.68 -6.44
C ALA A 148 -4.52 -9.19 -6.60
N VAL A 149 -5.04 -8.59 -5.53
CA VAL A 149 -6.20 -7.68 -5.55
C VAL A 149 -5.70 -6.27 -5.24
N ALA A 150 -6.12 -5.25 -5.99
CA ALA A 150 -5.61 -3.90 -5.83
C ALA A 150 -6.70 -2.85 -6.04
N GLY A 151 -6.75 -1.82 -5.20
CA GLY A 151 -7.73 -0.76 -5.36
C GLY A 151 -7.53 0.42 -4.43
N GLY A 152 -7.95 1.59 -4.91
CA GLY A 152 -7.94 2.83 -4.15
C GLY A 152 -9.27 3.13 -3.48
N SER A 153 -9.28 3.78 -2.31
CA SER A 153 -10.52 4.23 -1.64
C SER A 153 -11.45 3.04 -1.31
N MET A 154 -12.70 3.06 -1.77
CA MET A 154 -13.61 1.92 -1.73
C MET A 154 -13.02 0.65 -2.35
N GLY A 155 -12.18 0.77 -3.38
CA GLY A 155 -11.45 -0.36 -3.96
C GLY A 155 -10.49 -1.00 -2.97
N GLY A 156 -9.89 -0.21 -2.09
CA GLY A 156 -9.02 -0.72 -1.02
C GLY A 156 -9.81 -1.46 0.08
N MET A 157 -11.05 -1.03 0.38
CA MET A 157 -11.95 -1.80 1.27
C MET A 157 -12.26 -3.17 0.68
N GLN A 158 -12.58 -3.22 -0.62
CA GLN A 158 -12.79 -4.47 -1.35
C GLN A 158 -11.52 -5.35 -1.32
N ALA A 159 -10.33 -4.77 -1.48
CA ALA A 159 -9.06 -5.51 -1.43
C ALA A 159 -8.82 -6.15 -0.05
N LEU A 160 -9.11 -5.40 1.02
CA LEU A 160 -9.04 -5.90 2.40
C LEU A 160 -10.04 -7.04 2.64
N GLU A 161 -11.29 -6.86 2.18
CA GLU A 161 -12.32 -7.90 2.29
C GLU A 161 -11.95 -9.17 1.54
N TRP A 162 -11.41 -9.06 0.32
CA TRP A 162 -10.88 -10.20 -0.44
C TRP A 162 -9.84 -11.00 0.34
N ALA A 163 -8.88 -10.30 0.96
CA ALA A 163 -7.79 -10.92 1.71
C ALA A 163 -8.27 -11.65 2.98
N VAL A 164 -9.43 -11.26 3.52
CA VAL A 164 -10.02 -11.82 4.74
C VAL A 164 -11.06 -12.90 4.43
N ALA A 165 -11.96 -12.68 3.47
CA ALA A 165 -13.03 -13.59 3.10
C ALA A 165 -12.52 -14.79 2.28
N TYR A 166 -11.51 -14.57 1.43
CA TYR A 166 -10.96 -15.59 0.52
C TYR A 166 -9.44 -15.74 0.68
N PRO A 167 -8.94 -16.10 1.88
CA PRO A 167 -7.51 -16.05 2.21
C PRO A 167 -6.62 -17.00 1.39
N HIS A 168 -7.20 -17.98 0.71
CA HIS A 168 -6.50 -18.91 -0.17
C HIS A 168 -6.55 -18.52 -1.66
N SER A 169 -7.46 -17.63 -2.04
CA SER A 169 -7.67 -17.22 -3.43
C SER A 169 -6.88 -15.96 -3.82
N VAL A 170 -6.06 -15.43 -2.91
CA VAL A 170 -5.27 -14.21 -3.15
C VAL A 170 -3.84 -14.42 -2.65
N ALA A 171 -2.84 -14.04 -3.47
CA ALA A 171 -1.43 -14.06 -3.06
C ALA A 171 -0.97 -12.71 -2.49
N ALA A 172 -1.53 -11.60 -2.95
CA ALA A 172 -1.26 -10.28 -2.38
C ALA A 172 -2.46 -9.32 -2.43
N ALA A 173 -2.48 -8.33 -1.55
CA ALA A 173 -3.48 -7.26 -1.51
C ALA A 173 -2.81 -5.88 -1.47
N ILE A 174 -3.31 -4.96 -2.29
CA ILE A 174 -2.77 -3.60 -2.45
C ILE A 174 -3.88 -2.57 -2.16
N PRO A 175 -4.23 -2.33 -0.88
CA PRO A 175 -5.13 -1.23 -0.51
C PRO A 175 -4.39 0.13 -0.58
N ILE A 176 -4.97 1.07 -1.31
CA ILE A 176 -4.41 2.41 -1.53
C ILE A 176 -5.40 3.45 -1.01
N ALA A 177 -4.95 4.41 -0.17
CA ALA A 177 -5.80 5.48 0.37
C ALA A 177 -7.14 4.93 0.91
N ALA A 178 -7.08 3.94 1.80
CA ALA A 178 -8.25 3.19 2.24
C ALA A 178 -8.24 2.99 3.76
N THR A 179 -9.32 2.39 4.28
CA THR A 179 -9.51 2.16 5.72
C THR A 179 -10.14 0.80 5.97
N VAL A 180 -9.96 0.30 7.19
CA VAL A 180 -10.57 -0.94 7.70
C VAL A 180 -12.04 -0.76 8.08
N ARG A 181 -12.47 0.48 8.32
CA ARG A 181 -13.86 0.92 8.56
C ARG A 181 -13.98 2.43 8.43
N HIS A 182 -15.16 2.94 8.10
CA HIS A 182 -15.40 4.38 8.13
C HIS A 182 -15.41 4.94 9.55
N SER A 183 -14.82 6.11 9.72
CA SER A 183 -14.92 6.98 10.90
C SER A 183 -16.24 7.75 10.91
N ALA A 184 -16.57 8.35 12.05
CA ALA A 184 -17.75 9.21 12.19
C ALA A 184 -17.77 10.36 11.15
N GLN A 185 -16.61 10.94 10.83
CA GLN A 185 -16.53 12.02 9.85
C GLN A 185 -16.82 11.54 8.42
N GLN A 186 -16.25 10.39 8.03
CA GLN A 186 -16.52 9.77 6.72
C GLN A 186 -18.00 9.41 6.56
N ILE A 187 -18.62 8.84 7.59
CA ILE A 187 -20.07 8.53 7.62
C ILE A 187 -20.90 9.82 7.49
N ALA A 188 -20.52 10.90 8.21
CA ALA A 188 -21.25 12.16 8.15
C ALA A 188 -21.25 12.79 6.75
N PHE A 189 -20.12 12.75 6.03
CA PHE A 189 -20.06 13.25 4.65
C PHE A 189 -20.96 12.46 3.70
N ASN A 190 -20.93 11.12 3.81
CA ASN A 190 -21.80 10.27 3.01
C ASN A 190 -23.27 10.51 3.33
N GLU A 191 -23.62 10.71 4.61
CA GLU A 191 -24.99 11.03 5.01
C GLU A 191 -25.49 12.34 4.43
N VAL A 192 -24.68 13.40 4.44
CA VAL A 192 -25.03 14.69 3.81
C VAL A 192 -25.32 14.50 2.31
N GLY A 193 -24.50 13.71 1.61
CA GLY A 193 -24.73 13.39 0.20
C GLY A 193 -26.05 12.65 -0.03
N ARG A 194 -26.35 11.64 0.79
CA ARG A 194 -27.62 10.90 0.72
C ARG A 194 -28.82 11.80 0.98
N GLN A 195 -28.76 12.63 2.02
CA GLN A 195 -29.85 13.56 2.36
C GLN A 195 -30.07 14.60 1.25
N ALA A 196 -29.01 15.10 0.61
CA ALA A 196 -29.14 16.03 -0.51
C ALA A 196 -29.93 15.41 -1.68
N ILE A 197 -29.68 14.13 -1.99
CA ILE A 197 -30.42 13.40 -3.04
C ILE A 197 -31.87 13.17 -2.61
N MET A 198 -32.09 12.62 -1.41
CA MET A 198 -33.44 12.25 -0.94
C MET A 198 -34.35 13.47 -0.70
N ALA A 199 -33.77 14.66 -0.46
CA ALA A 199 -34.50 15.91 -0.34
C ALA A 199 -34.83 16.58 -1.69
N ASP A 200 -34.25 16.14 -2.80
CA ASP A 200 -34.63 16.65 -4.12
C ASP A 200 -36.04 16.14 -4.46
N PRO A 201 -37.04 17.02 -4.71
CA PRO A 201 -38.40 16.59 -5.04
C PRO A 201 -38.46 15.73 -6.32
N ASP A 202 -37.46 15.83 -7.20
CA ASP A 202 -37.34 15.00 -8.39
C ASP A 202 -36.86 13.57 -8.07
N TRP A 203 -36.45 13.25 -6.83
CA TRP A 203 -36.06 11.88 -6.43
C TRP A 203 -37.25 10.92 -6.38
N ASN A 204 -38.46 11.41 -6.09
CA ASN A 204 -39.69 10.63 -6.12
C ASN A 204 -39.60 9.28 -5.35
N GLU A 205 -39.07 9.31 -4.11
CA GLU A 205 -38.83 8.11 -3.29
C GLU A 205 -37.97 7.05 -4.02
N GLY A 206 -37.10 7.51 -4.91
CA GLY A 206 -36.22 6.73 -5.77
C GLY A 206 -36.84 6.19 -7.05
N ASN A 207 -38.13 6.46 -7.31
CA ASN A 207 -38.85 6.02 -8.51
C ASN A 207 -38.83 7.09 -9.62
N TYR A 208 -37.64 7.59 -9.98
CA TYR A 208 -37.48 8.69 -10.95
C TYR A 208 -37.12 8.24 -12.38
N TYR A 209 -36.94 6.95 -12.65
CA TYR A 209 -36.36 6.45 -13.92
C TYR A 209 -37.18 6.80 -15.18
N HIS A 210 -38.49 6.99 -15.05
CA HIS A 210 -39.39 7.45 -16.13
C HIS A 210 -39.76 8.93 -16.01
N LEU A 211 -39.11 9.65 -15.09
CA LEU A 211 -39.37 11.03 -14.74
C LEU A 211 -38.07 11.85 -14.86
N LYS A 212 -38.12 13.08 -14.35
CA LYS A 212 -36.93 13.91 -14.22
C LYS A 212 -36.05 13.36 -13.08
N PRO A 213 -34.73 13.18 -13.27
CA PRO A 213 -33.85 12.70 -12.21
C PRO A 213 -33.59 13.78 -11.15
N PRO A 214 -33.21 13.39 -9.91
CA PRO A 214 -32.83 14.29 -8.81
C PRO A 214 -31.46 14.95 -9.03
N ALA A 215 -31.34 15.68 -10.14
CA ALA A 215 -30.09 16.25 -10.62
C ALA A 215 -29.49 17.27 -9.64
N ARG A 216 -30.32 18.03 -8.91
CA ARG A 216 -29.82 19.06 -7.98
C ARG A 216 -29.24 18.39 -6.74
N GLY A 217 -29.97 17.44 -6.17
CA GLY A 217 -29.52 16.66 -5.02
C GLY A 217 -28.23 15.90 -5.31
N LEU A 218 -28.17 15.21 -6.45
CA LEU A 218 -26.99 14.47 -6.88
C LEU A 218 -25.79 15.39 -7.17
N ALA A 219 -26.02 16.57 -7.78
CA ALA A 219 -24.95 17.55 -7.99
C ALA A 219 -24.38 18.08 -6.67
N VAL A 220 -25.23 18.38 -5.68
CA VAL A 220 -24.79 18.81 -4.35
C VAL A 220 -24.02 17.70 -3.64
N ALA A 221 -24.51 16.46 -3.68
CA ALA A 221 -23.81 15.30 -3.13
C ALA A 221 -22.42 15.14 -3.75
N ARG A 222 -22.30 15.33 -5.08
CA ARG A 222 -20.99 15.33 -5.75
C ARG A 222 -20.10 16.49 -5.32
N MET A 223 -20.65 17.69 -5.16
CA MET A 223 -19.87 18.86 -4.71
C MET A 223 -19.26 18.61 -3.32
N VAL A 224 -20.05 18.11 -2.37
CA VAL A 224 -19.57 17.78 -1.02
C VAL A 224 -18.47 16.72 -1.08
N GLY A 225 -18.68 15.62 -1.81
CA GLY A 225 -17.65 14.60 -1.99
C GLY A 225 -16.38 15.17 -2.63
N HIS A 226 -16.51 15.99 -3.67
CA HIS A 226 -15.37 16.58 -4.38
C HIS A 226 -14.52 17.50 -3.50
N ILE A 227 -15.13 18.21 -2.54
CA ILE A 227 -14.39 18.98 -1.53
C ILE A 227 -13.54 18.04 -0.66
N THR A 228 -14.09 16.88 -0.28
CA THR A 228 -13.36 15.89 0.54
C THR A 228 -12.20 15.20 -0.18
N TYR A 229 -12.22 15.18 -1.52
CA TYR A 229 -11.17 14.51 -2.28
C TYR A 229 -9.92 15.36 -2.47
N MET A 230 -10.02 16.68 -2.28
CA MET A 230 -8.94 17.64 -2.47
C MET A 230 -8.36 18.10 -1.13
N SER A 231 -7.05 18.38 -1.08
CA SER A 231 -6.45 19.03 0.09
C SER A 231 -6.73 20.53 0.13
N ASP A 232 -6.63 21.15 1.32
CA ASP A 232 -6.68 22.61 1.48
C ASP A 232 -5.62 23.33 0.62
N ALA A 233 -4.41 22.78 0.54
CA ALA A 233 -3.34 23.32 -0.30
C ALA A 233 -3.74 23.30 -1.79
N SER A 234 -4.28 22.18 -2.28
CA SER A 234 -4.75 22.08 -3.68
C SER A 234 -5.85 23.08 -3.99
N MET A 235 -6.80 23.26 -3.06
CA MET A 235 -7.91 24.21 -3.20
C MET A 235 -7.40 25.66 -3.21
N ARG A 236 -6.44 26.00 -2.34
CA ARG A 236 -5.82 27.33 -2.28
C ARG A 236 -5.06 27.65 -3.56
N ASP A 237 -4.28 26.73 -4.08
CA ASP A 237 -3.50 26.94 -5.29
C ASP A 237 -4.41 27.07 -6.53
N LYS A 238 -5.38 26.15 -6.67
CA LYS A 238 -6.30 26.10 -7.83
C LYS A 238 -7.32 27.22 -7.86
N PHE A 239 -7.75 27.76 -6.72
CA PHE A 239 -8.81 28.77 -6.68
C PHE A 239 -8.47 29.99 -5.83
N GLY A 240 -7.89 29.78 -4.65
CA GLY A 240 -7.67 30.85 -3.67
C GLY A 240 -8.97 31.60 -3.38
N ARG A 241 -8.94 32.93 -3.46
CA ARG A 241 -10.13 33.80 -3.37
C ARG A 241 -10.45 34.50 -4.70
N ARG A 242 -10.05 33.91 -5.82
CA ARG A 242 -10.23 34.52 -7.15
C ARG A 242 -11.71 34.63 -7.51
N LEU A 243 -12.09 35.80 -8.01
CA LEU A 243 -13.42 36.06 -8.55
C LEU A 243 -13.51 35.54 -9.98
N ARG A 244 -14.71 35.10 -10.38
CA ARG A 244 -15.00 34.61 -11.72
C ARG A 244 -15.47 35.75 -12.61
N ASP A 245 -14.69 36.09 -13.64
CA ASP A 245 -15.06 37.08 -14.66
C ASP A 245 -15.55 38.44 -14.08
N LYS A 246 -15.09 38.81 -12.87
CA LYS A 246 -15.49 40.00 -12.10
C LYS A 246 -14.32 40.56 -11.28
N ASP A 247 -14.36 41.87 -10.99
CA ASP A 247 -13.38 42.56 -10.14
C ASP A 247 -13.92 42.94 -8.74
N ALA A 248 -15.22 42.76 -8.49
CA ALA A 248 -15.89 43.07 -7.22
C ALA A 248 -17.02 42.07 -6.92
N PHE A 249 -17.46 42.02 -5.66
CA PHE A 249 -18.56 41.15 -5.21
C PHE A 249 -19.90 41.57 -5.82
N GLY A 250 -20.74 40.58 -6.16
CA GLY A 250 -22.08 40.81 -6.69
C GLY A 250 -23.13 41.16 -5.62
N PHE A 251 -22.89 40.79 -4.37
CA PHE A 251 -23.83 40.92 -3.23
C PHE A 251 -25.20 40.26 -3.48
N ASP A 252 -25.19 39.13 -4.21
CA ASP A 252 -26.34 38.24 -4.41
C ASP A 252 -25.90 36.76 -4.30
N PHE A 253 -26.76 35.80 -4.68
CA PHE A 253 -26.45 34.36 -4.66
C PHE A 253 -25.96 33.82 -6.02
N SER A 254 -25.62 34.70 -6.96
CA SER A 254 -24.94 34.32 -8.20
C SER A 254 -23.50 33.87 -7.91
N VAL A 255 -22.82 33.31 -8.91
CA VAL A 255 -21.43 32.88 -8.76
C VAL A 255 -20.54 34.11 -8.69
N ASP A 256 -19.76 34.21 -7.62
CA ASP A 256 -18.73 35.24 -7.47
C ASP A 256 -17.32 34.64 -7.54
N PHE A 257 -17.10 33.45 -6.97
CA PHE A 257 -15.78 32.83 -6.90
C PHE A 257 -15.57 31.72 -7.93
N GLU A 258 -14.34 31.57 -8.41
CA GLU A 258 -13.93 30.49 -9.33
C GLU A 258 -14.26 29.09 -8.78
N VAL A 259 -14.08 28.88 -7.48
CA VAL A 259 -14.36 27.60 -6.82
C VAL A 259 -15.85 27.22 -6.90
N GLU A 260 -16.76 28.19 -6.83
CA GLU A 260 -18.20 27.95 -6.94
C GLU A 260 -18.56 27.50 -8.36
N SER A 261 -18.03 28.19 -9.37
CA SER A 261 -18.21 27.83 -10.78
C SER A 261 -17.70 26.41 -11.05
N TYR A 262 -16.49 26.11 -10.56
CA TYR A 262 -15.87 24.80 -10.71
C TYR A 262 -16.70 23.68 -10.08
N LEU A 263 -17.16 23.86 -8.83
CA LEU A 263 -17.96 22.86 -8.13
C LEU A 263 -19.31 22.64 -8.83
N ARG A 264 -19.99 23.70 -9.28
CA ARG A 264 -21.23 23.59 -10.06
C ARG A 264 -21.01 22.82 -11.36
N TYR A 265 -19.93 23.11 -12.09
CA TYR A 265 -19.57 22.38 -13.31
C TYR A 265 -19.30 20.89 -13.04
N ARG A 266 -18.50 20.56 -12.02
CA ARG A 266 -18.20 19.17 -11.64
C ARG A 266 -19.44 18.40 -11.18
N GLY A 267 -20.33 19.05 -10.43
CA GLY A 267 -21.63 18.49 -10.04
C GLY A 267 -22.46 18.11 -11.27
N SER A 268 -22.67 19.04 -12.20
CA SER A 268 -23.47 18.81 -13.41
C SER A 268 -22.90 17.71 -14.31
N GLN A 269 -21.57 17.63 -14.47
CA GLN A 269 -20.94 16.55 -15.25
C GLN A 269 -21.16 15.17 -14.63
N PHE A 270 -21.19 15.08 -13.29
CA PHE A 270 -21.40 13.81 -12.59
C PHE A 270 -22.82 13.27 -12.75
N VAL A 271 -23.82 14.15 -12.72
CA VAL A 271 -25.24 13.79 -12.92
C VAL A 271 -25.47 13.04 -14.22
N ASN A 272 -24.76 13.40 -15.29
CA ASN A 272 -24.92 12.77 -16.60
C ASN A 272 -24.38 11.33 -16.66
N ARG A 273 -23.57 10.90 -15.69
CA ARG A 273 -22.82 9.65 -15.78
C ARG A 273 -23.07 8.68 -14.62
N PHE A 274 -23.84 9.07 -13.62
CA PHE A 274 -24.01 8.30 -12.38
C PHE A 274 -25.47 8.29 -11.92
N ASP A 275 -25.94 7.14 -11.44
CA ASP A 275 -27.31 6.96 -10.93
C ASP A 275 -27.42 7.40 -9.47
N ALA A 276 -28.49 8.14 -9.14
CA ALA A 276 -28.68 8.69 -7.79
C ALA A 276 -28.97 7.60 -6.76
N ASN A 277 -29.76 6.58 -7.09
CA ASN A 277 -29.98 5.45 -6.18
C ASN A 277 -28.69 4.64 -6.00
N SER A 278 -27.93 4.35 -7.07
CA SER A 278 -26.60 3.72 -6.92
C SER A 278 -25.69 4.48 -5.95
N TYR A 279 -25.70 5.82 -5.97
CA TYR A 279 -24.98 6.62 -4.97
C TYR A 279 -25.40 6.28 -3.54
N LEU A 280 -26.71 6.19 -3.29
CA LEU A 280 -27.25 5.85 -1.95
C LEU A 280 -26.77 4.47 -1.50
N TYR A 281 -26.89 3.45 -2.36
CA TYR A 281 -26.52 2.07 -2.02
C TYR A 281 -25.03 1.91 -1.80
N ILE A 282 -24.19 2.46 -2.68
CA ILE A 282 -22.74 2.31 -2.59
C ILE A 282 -22.20 3.05 -1.35
N THR A 283 -22.63 4.29 -1.10
CA THR A 283 -22.17 5.01 0.11
C THR A 283 -22.64 4.33 1.39
N LYS A 284 -23.83 3.71 1.39
CA LYS A 284 -24.31 2.93 2.53
C LYS A 284 -23.49 1.65 2.75
N ALA A 285 -23.11 0.96 1.68
CA ALA A 285 -22.24 -0.21 1.74
C ALA A 285 -20.85 0.14 2.31
N MET A 286 -20.28 1.28 1.91
CA MET A 286 -19.02 1.79 2.47
C MET A 286 -19.15 2.12 3.97
N ASP A 287 -20.25 2.75 4.38
CA ASP A 287 -20.49 3.07 5.80
C ASP A 287 -20.71 1.83 6.67
N TYR A 288 -21.22 0.74 6.10
CA TYR A 288 -21.39 -0.56 6.79
C TYR A 288 -20.11 -1.38 6.84
N PHE A 289 -19.10 -1.04 6.05
CA PHE A 289 -17.87 -1.80 6.00
C PHE A 289 -17.09 -1.67 7.31
N ASP A 290 -16.85 -2.82 7.93
CA ASP A 290 -15.85 -2.99 8.99
C ASP A 290 -15.24 -4.38 8.83
N VAL A 291 -13.98 -4.46 8.39
CA VAL A 291 -13.29 -5.74 8.17
C VAL A 291 -13.17 -6.57 9.46
N SER A 292 -13.25 -5.92 10.62
CA SER A 292 -13.20 -6.56 11.94
C SER A 292 -14.57 -6.95 12.49
N ALA A 293 -15.67 -6.64 11.79
CA ALA A 293 -17.02 -6.99 12.22
C ALA A 293 -17.15 -8.49 12.53
N GLY A 294 -17.80 -8.80 13.66
CA GLY A 294 -17.99 -10.17 14.13
C GLY A 294 -16.74 -10.86 14.67
N ARG A 295 -15.63 -10.14 14.89
CA ARG A 295 -14.35 -10.68 15.38
C ARG A 295 -13.89 -9.97 16.65
N THR A 296 -12.95 -10.57 17.36
CA THR A 296 -12.46 -10.07 18.66
C THR A 296 -11.54 -8.86 18.55
N SER A 297 -10.88 -8.67 17.41
CA SER A 297 -9.99 -7.55 17.14
C SER A 297 -9.76 -7.39 15.63
N LEU A 298 -9.16 -6.27 15.24
CA LEU A 298 -8.70 -6.07 13.86
C LEU A 298 -7.63 -7.08 13.47
N ALA A 299 -6.70 -7.42 14.36
CA ALA A 299 -5.69 -8.44 14.11
C ALA A 299 -6.31 -9.83 13.85
N ALA A 300 -7.38 -10.18 14.57
CA ALA A 300 -8.12 -11.42 14.35
C ALA A 300 -8.83 -11.47 12.99
N ALA A 301 -9.09 -10.33 12.35
CA ALA A 301 -9.60 -10.30 10.97
C ALA A 301 -8.61 -10.89 9.97
N PHE A 302 -7.31 -10.69 10.20
CA PHE A 302 -6.27 -11.11 9.28
C PHE A 302 -5.63 -12.46 9.64
N GLU A 303 -5.99 -13.10 10.76
CA GLU A 303 -5.34 -14.33 11.25
C GLU A 303 -5.24 -15.46 10.20
N LYS A 304 -6.30 -15.62 9.39
CA LYS A 304 -6.36 -16.66 8.35
C LYS A 304 -5.68 -16.27 7.05
N THR A 305 -5.39 -14.98 6.84
CA THR A 305 -4.83 -14.52 5.58
C THR A 305 -3.45 -15.12 5.35
N ARG A 306 -3.16 -15.34 4.07
CA ARG A 306 -1.84 -15.77 3.57
C ARG A 306 -1.31 -14.79 2.52
N ALA A 307 -2.01 -13.67 2.32
CA ALA A 307 -1.63 -12.65 1.37
C ALA A 307 -0.46 -11.81 1.91
N ARG A 308 0.40 -11.35 1.01
CA ARG A 308 1.33 -10.25 1.25
C ARG A 308 0.60 -8.92 1.03
N PHE A 309 0.99 -7.86 1.73
CA PHE A 309 0.33 -6.57 1.60
C PHE A 309 1.28 -5.47 1.15
N LEU A 310 0.77 -4.58 0.30
CA LEU A 310 1.37 -3.27 0.03
C LEU A 310 0.32 -2.21 0.37
N VAL A 311 0.55 -1.44 1.42
CA VAL A 311 -0.36 -0.38 1.86
C VAL A 311 0.23 0.97 1.46
N LEU A 312 -0.53 1.76 0.70
CA LEU A 312 -0.13 3.10 0.29
C LEU A 312 -1.06 4.16 0.91
N SER A 313 -0.49 5.25 1.41
CA SER A 313 -1.22 6.44 1.86
C SER A 313 -0.59 7.71 1.31
N PHE A 314 -1.27 8.85 1.48
CA PHE A 314 -0.82 10.15 0.97
C PHE A 314 -0.85 11.20 2.07
N THR A 315 0.20 12.01 2.16
CA THR A 315 0.40 12.97 3.28
C THR A 315 -0.70 14.02 3.41
N SER A 316 -1.40 14.35 2.32
CA SER A 316 -2.47 15.35 2.31
C SER A 316 -3.88 14.77 2.24
N ASP A 317 -4.00 13.44 2.24
CA ASP A 317 -5.31 12.79 2.32
C ASP A 317 -5.90 13.01 3.70
N TRP A 318 -7.00 13.76 3.74
CA TRP A 318 -7.74 14.04 4.97
C TRP A 318 -9.07 13.30 5.02
N LEU A 319 -9.48 12.65 3.92
CA LEU A 319 -10.65 11.77 3.89
C LEU A 319 -10.27 10.38 4.41
N TYR A 320 -9.12 9.85 4.00
CA TYR A 320 -8.52 8.59 4.48
C TYR A 320 -7.08 8.87 4.98
N PRO A 321 -6.96 9.54 6.14
CA PRO A 321 -5.67 9.94 6.67
C PRO A 321 -4.76 8.74 6.98
N THR A 322 -3.45 8.94 6.87
CA THR A 322 -2.43 7.89 7.03
C THR A 322 -2.57 7.05 8.30
N TYR A 323 -3.09 7.61 9.40
CA TYR A 323 -3.31 6.82 10.62
C TYR A 323 -4.24 5.62 10.40
N GLN A 324 -5.22 5.71 9.48
CA GLN A 324 -6.11 4.59 9.14
C GLN A 324 -5.37 3.48 8.38
N SER A 325 -4.44 3.84 7.49
CA SER A 325 -3.53 2.88 6.87
C SER A 325 -2.62 2.22 7.91
N LEU A 326 -2.10 3.00 8.87
CA LEU A 326 -1.26 2.49 9.95
C LEU A 326 -2.02 1.53 10.90
N GLU A 327 -3.33 1.73 11.14
CA GLU A 327 -4.16 0.74 11.86
C GLU A 327 -4.14 -0.62 11.16
N THR A 328 -4.26 -0.63 9.82
CA THR A 328 -4.16 -1.85 9.01
C THR A 328 -2.79 -2.49 9.14
N VAL A 329 -1.73 -1.69 8.97
CA VAL A 329 -0.34 -2.15 9.01
C VAL A 329 0.00 -2.72 10.39
N ALA A 330 -0.38 -2.06 11.47
CA ALA A 330 -0.15 -2.54 12.83
C ALA A 330 -0.84 -3.90 13.08
N ALA A 331 -2.09 -4.05 12.64
CA ALA A 331 -2.82 -5.32 12.75
C ALA A 331 -2.12 -6.46 11.99
N LEU A 332 -1.68 -6.22 10.76
CA LEU A 332 -0.94 -7.20 9.94
C LEU A 332 0.40 -7.60 10.59
N ARG A 333 1.17 -6.62 11.07
CA ARG A 333 2.48 -6.84 11.72
C ARG A 333 2.35 -7.61 13.01
N SER A 334 1.29 -7.38 13.79
CA SER A 334 1.00 -8.14 15.01
C SER A 334 0.78 -9.63 14.79
N GLN A 335 0.34 -10.01 13.59
CA GLN A 335 0.18 -11.40 13.15
C GLN A 335 1.40 -11.92 12.38
N ASN A 336 2.49 -11.16 12.36
CA ASN A 336 3.68 -11.43 11.57
C ASN A 336 3.38 -11.64 10.08
N ILE A 337 2.35 -10.97 9.53
CA ILE A 337 2.04 -10.98 8.10
C ILE A 337 3.00 -10.03 7.38
N ASP A 338 3.39 -10.41 6.16
CA ASP A 338 4.28 -9.59 5.34
C ASP A 338 3.54 -8.37 4.78
N VAL A 339 3.95 -7.18 5.20
CA VAL A 339 3.36 -5.91 4.80
C VAL A 339 4.44 -4.87 4.53
N ALA A 340 4.41 -4.33 3.32
CA ALA A 340 5.12 -3.12 2.95
C ALA A 340 4.19 -1.91 3.11
N PHE A 341 4.74 -0.78 3.56
CA PHE A 341 4.00 0.46 3.73
C PHE A 341 4.83 1.66 3.28
N SER A 342 4.23 2.52 2.48
CA SER A 342 4.81 3.80 2.07
C SER A 342 3.75 4.90 2.14
N GLU A 343 4.11 6.01 2.78
CA GLU A 343 3.36 7.27 2.72
C GLU A 343 3.98 8.14 1.62
N LEU A 344 3.21 8.43 0.58
CA LEU A 344 3.65 9.26 -0.54
C LEU A 344 3.38 10.74 -0.25
N PRO A 345 4.41 11.61 -0.37
CA PRO A 345 4.20 13.05 -0.34
C PRO A 345 3.28 13.49 -1.48
N SER A 346 2.19 14.16 -1.14
CA SER A 346 1.25 14.69 -2.13
C SER A 346 0.57 15.95 -1.61
N THR A 347 0.17 16.83 -2.51
CA THR A 347 -0.73 17.96 -2.22
C THR A 347 -2.13 17.76 -2.79
N TYR A 348 -2.44 16.65 -3.47
CA TYR A 348 -3.72 16.48 -4.15
C TYR A 348 -4.86 15.98 -3.26
N GLY A 349 -4.58 15.56 -2.03
CA GLY A 349 -5.57 14.96 -1.14
C GLY A 349 -5.84 13.51 -1.49
N HIS A 350 -7.08 13.07 -1.29
CA HIS A 350 -7.51 11.70 -1.57
C HIS A 350 -7.35 11.32 -3.05
N ASP A 351 -7.59 12.25 -3.99
CA ASP A 351 -7.46 11.99 -5.43
C ASP A 351 -6.00 11.76 -5.89
N ALA A 352 -5.01 11.88 -5.01
CA ALA A 352 -3.60 11.67 -5.34
C ALA A 352 -3.35 10.31 -6.00
N PHE A 353 -4.03 9.24 -5.59
CA PHE A 353 -3.83 7.91 -6.17
C PHE A 353 -4.23 7.80 -7.65
N LEU A 354 -5.12 8.69 -8.13
CA LEU A 354 -5.57 8.77 -9.52
C LEU A 354 -4.74 9.74 -10.37
N ILE A 355 -3.96 10.63 -9.75
CA ILE A 355 -3.30 11.76 -10.43
C ILE A 355 -1.78 11.64 -10.40
N GLU A 356 -1.20 11.20 -9.29
CA GLU A 356 0.26 11.16 -9.09
C GLU A 356 0.78 9.72 -9.17
N THR A 357 0.65 9.13 -10.36
CA THR A 357 0.77 7.68 -10.60
C THR A 357 2.20 7.18 -10.77
N LYS A 358 3.16 8.03 -11.12
CA LYS A 358 4.54 7.61 -11.44
C LYS A 358 5.22 6.83 -10.31
N GLU A 359 5.32 7.42 -9.12
CA GLU A 359 5.98 6.74 -7.98
C GLU A 359 5.19 5.52 -7.53
N GLN A 360 3.86 5.59 -7.56
CA GLN A 360 2.99 4.44 -7.27
C GLN A 360 3.27 3.29 -8.23
N SER A 361 3.41 3.58 -9.53
CA SER A 361 3.71 2.60 -10.58
C SER A 361 5.02 1.86 -10.31
N GLU A 362 6.08 2.57 -9.92
CA GLU A 362 7.37 1.97 -9.59
C GLU A 362 7.29 1.03 -8.36
N ILE A 363 6.62 1.49 -7.30
CA ILE A 363 6.43 0.71 -6.07
C ILE A 363 5.57 -0.54 -6.33
N VAL A 364 4.43 -0.37 -7.01
CA VAL A 364 3.50 -1.46 -7.32
C VAL A 364 4.16 -2.48 -8.24
N SER A 365 4.90 -2.04 -9.26
CA SER A 365 5.62 -2.93 -10.18
C SER A 365 6.65 -3.79 -9.44
N GLY A 366 7.50 -3.17 -8.60
CA GLY A 366 8.49 -3.90 -7.81
C GLY A 366 7.88 -4.89 -6.81
N PHE A 367 6.78 -4.49 -6.16
CA PHE A 367 6.05 -5.37 -5.26
C PHE A 367 5.44 -6.56 -5.99
N LEU A 368 4.70 -6.33 -7.09
CA LEU A 368 4.10 -7.40 -7.89
C LEU A 368 5.15 -8.34 -8.48
N GLU A 369 6.31 -7.82 -8.88
CA GLU A 369 7.43 -8.64 -9.34
C GLU A 369 7.86 -9.66 -8.28
N SER A 370 8.06 -9.18 -7.05
CA SER A 370 8.44 -10.05 -5.95
C SER A 370 7.36 -11.09 -5.66
N VAL A 371 6.08 -10.70 -5.64
CA VAL A 371 4.98 -11.64 -5.38
C VAL A 371 4.89 -12.69 -6.49
N TYR A 372 5.02 -12.28 -7.75
CA TYR A 372 4.96 -13.17 -8.90
C TYR A 372 6.09 -14.21 -8.88
N ARG A 373 7.31 -13.79 -8.52
CA ARG A 373 8.44 -14.70 -8.31
C ARG A 373 8.16 -15.71 -7.20
N ASP A 374 7.58 -15.29 -6.09
CA ASP A 374 7.26 -16.18 -4.95
C ASP A 374 6.20 -17.22 -5.35
N VAL A 375 5.11 -16.78 -6.00
CA VAL A 375 4.05 -17.66 -6.50
C VAL A 375 4.60 -18.67 -7.51
N SER A 376 5.40 -18.20 -8.47
CA SER A 376 6.00 -19.05 -9.51
C SER A 376 6.97 -20.08 -8.93
N SER A 377 7.84 -19.68 -7.99
CA SER A 377 8.83 -20.57 -7.34
C SER A 377 8.22 -21.62 -6.42
N SER A 378 7.04 -21.34 -5.84
CA SER A 378 6.33 -22.30 -4.99
C SER A 378 5.81 -23.51 -5.77
N ARG A 379 5.52 -23.32 -7.08
CA ARG A 379 5.03 -24.39 -7.97
C ARG A 379 6.16 -25.22 -8.58
N THR A 380 7.25 -24.62 -9.03
CA THR A 380 8.41 -25.36 -9.59
C THR A 380 9.05 -26.32 -8.58
N ARG A 381 8.94 -26.02 -7.28
CA ARG A 381 9.35 -26.94 -6.18
C ARG A 381 8.59 -28.27 -6.15
N THR A 382 7.46 -28.38 -6.84
CA THR A 382 6.72 -29.65 -6.96
C THR A 382 7.11 -30.47 -8.19
N SER A 383 7.95 -29.95 -9.11
CA SER A 383 8.19 -30.63 -10.39
C SER A 383 9.64 -30.80 -10.84
N GLU A 384 10.67 -30.05 -10.40
CA GLU A 384 12.06 -30.34 -10.81
C GLU A 384 13.14 -29.57 -10.02
N GLY A 385 14.37 -30.10 -10.04
CA GLY A 385 15.56 -29.58 -9.34
C GLY A 385 16.09 -28.24 -9.88
N PRO A 386 17.15 -27.68 -9.26
CA PRO A 386 17.49 -26.27 -9.42
C PRO A 386 18.00 -25.95 -10.84
N LEU A 387 17.28 -25.06 -11.53
CA LEU A 387 17.68 -24.48 -12.80
C LEU A 387 18.41 -23.15 -12.59
N SER A 388 19.52 -23.02 -13.30
CA SER A 388 20.47 -21.92 -13.29
C SER A 388 20.09 -20.79 -14.24
N GLY A 389 20.22 -19.53 -13.77
CA GLY A 389 20.90 -18.46 -14.50
C GLY A 389 20.06 -17.40 -15.24
N ALA A 390 20.13 -16.15 -14.75
CA ALA A 390 20.67 -15.00 -15.49
C ALA A 390 21.02 -13.82 -14.54
N CYS A 391 22.30 -13.42 -14.56
CA CYS A 391 22.98 -12.22 -14.00
C CYS A 391 22.57 -10.91 -14.73
N ASN A 392 22.91 -9.65 -14.40
CA ASN A 392 23.80 -8.91 -13.47
C ASN A 392 23.38 -7.41 -13.63
N VAL A 393 23.39 -6.52 -12.62
CA VAL A 393 24.49 -5.54 -12.34
C VAL A 393 24.59 -5.19 -10.83
N ALA A 394 23.57 -5.49 -10.02
CA ALA A 394 23.52 -5.08 -8.60
C ALA A 394 24.47 -5.88 -7.68
N SER A 395 24.82 -7.11 -8.06
CA SER A 395 25.57 -8.08 -7.22
C SER A 395 26.99 -7.64 -6.86
N GLU A 396 27.72 -6.96 -7.76
CA GLU A 396 29.07 -6.43 -7.48
C GLU A 396 29.04 -5.13 -6.65
N GLN A 397 27.96 -4.34 -6.73
CA GLN A 397 27.84 -3.07 -6.01
C GLN A 397 27.42 -3.26 -4.54
N VAL A 398 26.51 -4.19 -4.22
CA VAL A 398 26.06 -4.43 -2.83
C VAL A 398 27.19 -4.97 -1.95
N LEU A 399 28.05 -5.84 -2.50
CA LEU A 399 29.22 -6.38 -1.81
C LEU A 399 30.41 -5.41 -1.74
N SER A 400 30.31 -4.21 -2.34
CA SER A 400 31.34 -3.17 -2.18
C SER A 400 31.43 -2.66 -0.73
N ARG A 401 30.34 -2.81 0.04
CA ARG A 401 30.30 -2.64 1.50
C ARG A 401 30.69 -3.94 2.21
N PHE A 402 31.92 -3.96 2.70
CA PHE A 402 32.50 -5.16 3.35
C PHE A 402 31.72 -5.62 4.60
N ASP A 403 31.01 -4.71 5.28
CA ASP A 403 30.16 -5.05 6.42
C ASP A 403 28.90 -5.81 6.01
N TYR A 404 28.29 -5.51 4.85
CA TYR A 404 27.18 -6.31 4.30
C TYR A 404 27.60 -7.73 3.99
N ALA A 405 28.80 -7.93 3.43
CA ALA A 405 29.34 -9.27 3.18
C ALA A 405 29.46 -10.10 4.46
N MET A 406 29.90 -9.46 5.57
CA MET A 406 30.05 -10.12 6.86
C MET A 406 28.70 -10.43 7.51
N ILE A 407 27.76 -9.48 7.49
CA ILE A 407 26.39 -9.71 7.98
C ILE A 407 25.75 -10.85 7.19
N ALA A 408 25.88 -10.82 5.87
CA ALA A 408 25.38 -11.87 5.00
C ALA A 408 25.93 -13.22 5.39
N GLU A 409 27.23 -13.37 5.68
CA GLU A 409 27.83 -14.63 6.11
C GLU A 409 27.22 -15.19 7.40
N MET A 410 26.74 -14.34 8.32
CA MET A 410 26.13 -14.76 9.58
C MET A 410 24.69 -15.28 9.42
N ILE A 411 24.02 -14.96 8.31
CA ILE A 411 22.61 -15.28 8.12
C ILE A 411 22.46 -16.62 7.41
N GLU A 412 21.66 -17.50 7.98
CA GLU A 412 21.40 -18.82 7.41
C GLU A 412 20.38 -18.72 6.25
N PRO A 413 20.55 -19.50 5.18
CA PRO A 413 19.56 -19.55 4.09
C PRO A 413 18.16 -19.95 4.59
N GLY A 414 17.12 -19.36 4.00
CA GLY A 414 15.72 -19.62 4.36
C GLY A 414 15.23 -18.95 5.66
N SER A 415 16.10 -18.20 6.35
CA SER A 415 15.76 -17.54 7.62
C SER A 415 14.75 -16.41 7.46
N ARG A 416 14.03 -16.07 8.53
CA ARG A 416 13.23 -14.84 8.64
C ARG A 416 14.13 -13.72 9.16
N VAL A 417 14.25 -12.65 8.39
CA VAL A 417 15.20 -11.56 8.65
C VAL A 417 14.46 -10.23 8.72
N LEU A 418 14.74 -9.44 9.76
CA LEU A 418 14.32 -8.05 9.86
C LEU A 418 15.56 -7.14 9.82
N ASP A 419 15.58 -6.14 8.95
CA ASP A 419 16.66 -5.15 8.87
C ASP A 419 16.16 -3.75 9.27
N LEU A 420 16.77 -3.18 10.30
CA LEU A 420 16.40 -1.88 10.89
C LEU A 420 17.31 -0.79 10.34
N GLY A 421 16.71 0.21 9.69
CA GLY A 421 17.46 1.19 8.89
C GLY A 421 17.99 0.54 7.62
N CYS A 422 17.15 -0.23 6.92
CA CYS A 422 17.56 -1.00 5.75
C CYS A 422 17.96 -0.14 4.54
N GLY A 423 17.79 1.19 4.63
CA GLY A 423 18.05 2.12 3.56
C GLY A 423 17.24 1.75 2.33
N GLU A 424 17.91 1.62 1.19
CA GLU A 424 17.27 1.26 -0.08
C GLU A 424 17.09 -0.26 -0.27
N GLY A 425 17.27 -1.07 0.79
CA GLY A 425 17.00 -2.50 0.77
C GLY A 425 18.04 -3.36 0.04
N GLU A 426 19.25 -2.84 -0.20
CA GLU A 426 20.31 -3.53 -0.95
C GLU A 426 20.70 -4.88 -0.33
N LEU A 427 20.96 -4.90 0.99
CA LEU A 427 21.31 -6.11 1.72
C LEU A 427 20.15 -7.12 1.68
N LEU A 428 18.92 -6.65 1.93
CA LEU A 428 17.74 -7.50 1.92
C LEU A 428 17.48 -8.12 0.54
N ALA A 429 17.58 -7.33 -0.53
CA ALA A 429 17.43 -7.82 -1.90
C ALA A 429 18.45 -8.92 -2.20
N TRP A 430 19.72 -8.70 -1.84
CA TRP A 430 20.78 -9.69 -2.01
C TRP A 430 20.49 -10.97 -1.23
N LEU A 431 20.07 -10.86 0.04
CA LEU A 431 19.74 -12.01 0.88
C LEU A 431 18.54 -12.80 0.32
N CYS A 432 17.51 -12.12 -0.19
CA CYS A 432 16.37 -12.79 -0.81
C CYS A 432 16.81 -13.58 -2.05
N GLU A 433 17.63 -12.99 -2.91
CA GLU A 433 18.11 -13.62 -4.13
C GLU A 433 19.03 -14.83 -3.85
N HIS A 434 20.04 -14.65 -2.99
CA HIS A 434 21.12 -15.63 -2.82
C HIS A 434 20.89 -16.61 -1.68
N LYS A 435 20.13 -16.22 -0.67
CA LYS A 435 19.89 -17.01 0.55
C LYS A 435 18.42 -17.36 0.75
N GLN A 436 17.53 -16.95 -0.14
CA GLN A 436 16.10 -17.29 -0.07
C GLN A 436 15.48 -16.89 1.28
N VAL A 437 15.97 -15.80 1.89
CA VAL A 437 15.45 -15.35 3.18
C VAL A 437 14.08 -14.70 3.03
N HIS A 438 13.27 -14.80 4.08
CA HIS A 438 12.06 -14.01 4.24
C HIS A 438 12.42 -12.66 4.87
N ALA A 439 12.77 -11.69 4.04
CA ALA A 439 13.24 -10.37 4.47
C ALA A 439 12.11 -9.38 4.74
N ARG A 440 12.26 -8.57 5.79
CA ARG A 440 11.50 -7.35 6.05
C ARG A 440 12.43 -6.22 6.43
N GLY A 441 12.11 -5.00 6.03
CA GLY A 441 12.85 -3.79 6.36
C GLY A 441 12.02 -2.80 7.17
N VAL A 442 12.70 -1.97 7.97
CA VAL A 442 12.14 -0.74 8.53
C VAL A 442 13.06 0.41 8.15
N GLU A 443 12.51 1.48 7.60
CA GLU A 443 13.25 2.67 7.19
C GLU A 443 12.37 3.91 7.42
N ILE A 444 12.96 5.01 7.88
CA ILE A 444 12.23 6.23 8.21
C ILE A 444 12.11 7.17 7.00
N GLU A 445 13.12 7.16 6.12
CA GLU A 445 13.15 8.02 4.94
C GLU A 445 12.31 7.43 3.80
N GLY A 446 11.16 8.05 3.52
CA GLY A 446 10.22 7.57 2.51
C GLY A 446 10.82 7.35 1.12
N GLU A 447 11.76 8.19 0.68
CA GLU A 447 12.49 8.01 -0.59
C GLU A 447 13.22 6.66 -0.68
N LYS A 448 13.89 6.27 0.40
CA LYS A 448 14.62 5.00 0.48
C LYS A 448 13.66 3.82 0.56
N VAL A 449 12.57 3.96 1.31
CA VAL A 449 11.48 2.96 1.38
C VAL A 449 10.92 2.68 -0.02
N ARG A 450 10.58 3.73 -0.78
CA ARG A 450 10.04 3.58 -2.14
C ARG A 450 11.01 2.83 -3.04
N ARG A 451 12.30 3.18 -3.02
CA ARG A 451 13.33 2.48 -3.80
C ARG A 451 13.50 1.02 -3.36
N ALA A 452 13.40 0.73 -2.07
CA ALA A 452 13.48 -0.64 -1.55
C ALA A 452 12.28 -1.50 -2.00
N ILE A 453 11.06 -0.96 -1.92
CA ILE A 453 9.85 -1.67 -2.38
C ILE A 453 9.88 -1.86 -3.90
N ALA A 454 10.33 -0.86 -4.66
CA ALA A 454 10.52 -0.96 -6.11
C ALA A 454 11.55 -2.04 -6.51
N ARG A 455 12.48 -2.41 -5.61
CA ARG A 455 13.40 -3.55 -5.77
C ARG A 455 12.78 -4.90 -5.37
N GLY A 456 11.52 -4.91 -4.96
CA GLY A 456 10.80 -6.11 -4.53
C GLY A 456 11.08 -6.53 -3.08
N VAL A 457 11.57 -5.61 -2.24
CA VAL A 457 11.79 -5.85 -0.81
C VAL A 457 10.60 -5.34 0.00
N SER A 458 10.14 -6.12 0.98
CA SER A 458 9.07 -5.67 1.88
C SER A 458 9.63 -4.71 2.93
N VAL A 459 9.22 -3.43 2.87
CA VAL A 459 9.71 -2.39 3.78
C VAL A 459 8.55 -1.60 4.39
N TYR A 460 8.62 -1.39 5.69
CA TYR A 460 7.72 -0.52 6.45
C TYR A 460 8.36 0.86 6.64
N GLN A 461 7.69 1.90 6.16
CA GLN A 461 8.07 3.29 6.47
C GLN A 461 7.72 3.63 7.93
N GLY A 462 8.72 3.78 8.78
CA GLY A 462 8.51 4.16 10.17
C GLY A 462 9.78 4.28 11.01
N ASP A 463 9.59 4.79 12.23
CA ASP A 463 10.66 4.96 13.20
C ASP A 463 11.07 3.62 13.82
N ILE A 464 12.35 3.25 13.70
CA ILE A 464 12.91 2.01 14.27
C ILE A 464 12.80 1.94 15.80
N GLU A 465 12.70 3.07 16.51
CA GLU A 465 12.56 3.09 17.96
C GLU A 465 11.14 2.70 18.44
N GLN A 466 10.15 2.77 17.55
CA GLN A 466 8.76 2.42 17.81
C GLN A 466 8.33 1.19 17.01
N GLY A 467 8.93 0.99 15.84
CA GLY A 467 8.52 0.00 14.85
C GLY A 467 8.67 -1.45 15.29
N LEU A 468 9.38 -1.77 16.36
CA LEU A 468 9.52 -3.16 16.83
C LEU A 468 8.36 -3.62 17.72
N ALA A 469 7.60 -2.70 18.32
CA ALA A 469 6.60 -3.03 19.32
C ALA A 469 5.45 -3.91 18.79
N ASP A 470 5.11 -3.77 17.50
CA ASP A 470 4.04 -4.52 16.87
C ASP A 470 4.37 -6.01 16.68
N TYR A 471 5.65 -6.38 16.59
CA TYR A 471 6.03 -7.77 16.34
C TYR A 471 5.93 -8.62 17.60
N SER A 472 5.50 -9.87 17.44
CA SER A 472 5.53 -10.88 18.49
C SER A 472 6.96 -11.31 18.86
N ASP A 473 7.12 -11.92 20.03
CA ASP A 473 8.39 -12.49 20.46
C ASP A 473 8.88 -13.57 19.47
N ASN A 474 10.17 -13.55 19.12
CA ASN A 474 10.81 -14.47 18.18
C ASN A 474 10.13 -14.56 16.79
N ALA A 475 9.48 -13.48 16.36
CA ALA A 475 8.92 -13.34 15.01
C ALA A 475 9.96 -13.53 13.89
N PHE A 476 11.23 -13.24 14.18
CA PHE A 476 12.36 -13.36 13.26
C PHE A 476 13.45 -14.27 13.82
N ASP A 477 14.23 -14.85 12.92
CA ASP A 477 15.42 -15.62 13.28
C ASP A 477 16.59 -14.65 13.48
N PHE A 478 16.74 -13.67 12.59
CA PHE A 478 17.76 -12.61 12.68
C PHE A 478 17.13 -11.21 12.63
N VAL A 479 17.57 -10.32 13.51
CA VAL A 479 17.28 -8.88 13.45
C VAL A 479 18.59 -8.11 13.29
N ILE A 480 18.71 -7.35 12.21
CA ILE A 480 19.91 -6.62 11.82
C ILE A 480 19.74 -5.15 12.20
N LEU A 481 20.81 -4.56 12.73
CA LEU A 481 20.95 -3.13 12.91
C LEU A 481 22.35 -2.72 12.44
N SER A 482 22.43 -2.18 11.23
CA SER A 482 23.70 -1.85 10.59
C SER A 482 23.94 -0.34 10.57
N GLN A 483 25.00 0.10 11.25
CA GLN A 483 25.49 1.48 11.30
C GLN A 483 24.50 2.54 11.79
N THR A 484 23.45 2.16 12.52
CA THR A 484 22.41 3.08 13.01
C THR A 484 22.37 3.18 14.54
N LEU A 485 23.02 2.28 15.27
CA LEU A 485 22.95 2.22 16.73
C LEU A 485 23.41 3.53 17.39
N GLN A 486 24.45 4.15 16.85
CA GLN A 486 25.05 5.36 17.39
C GLN A 486 24.23 6.63 17.15
N GLU A 487 23.23 6.57 16.27
CA GLU A 487 22.35 7.68 15.88
C GLU A 487 21.02 7.67 16.63
N MET A 488 20.73 6.58 17.35
CA MET A 488 19.50 6.41 18.13
C MET A 488 19.49 7.26 19.40
N ARG A 489 18.29 7.69 19.82
CA ARG A 489 18.06 8.33 21.11
C ARG A 489 18.05 7.32 22.26
N TYR A 490 17.52 6.12 22.01
CA TYR A 490 17.37 5.08 23.05
C TYR A 490 17.95 3.71 22.62
N PRO A 491 19.27 3.60 22.36
CA PRO A 491 19.89 2.39 21.80
C PRO A 491 19.68 1.12 22.62
N LEU A 492 19.73 1.21 23.96
CA LEU A 492 19.50 0.04 24.82
C LEU A 492 18.07 -0.51 24.71
N ARG A 493 17.07 0.37 24.54
CA ARG A 493 15.68 -0.05 24.35
C ARG A 493 15.55 -0.80 23.02
N VAL A 494 16.11 -0.26 21.95
CA VAL A 494 16.08 -0.90 20.63
C VAL A 494 16.78 -2.26 20.65
N LEU A 495 17.98 -2.37 21.22
CA LEU A 495 18.69 -3.66 21.34
C LEU A 495 17.88 -4.71 22.11
N ARG A 496 17.17 -4.32 23.18
CA ARG A 496 16.30 -5.23 23.94
C ARG A 496 15.10 -5.71 23.10
N GLU A 497 14.50 -4.81 22.32
CA GLU A 497 13.41 -5.13 21.41
C GLU A 497 13.88 -5.98 20.22
N MET A 498 15.06 -5.73 19.66
CA MET A 498 15.67 -6.59 18.64
C MET A 498 15.80 -8.03 19.13
N LEU A 499 16.32 -8.20 20.35
CA LEU A 499 16.45 -9.50 21.01
C LEU A 499 15.12 -10.07 21.51
N ARG A 500 14.03 -9.28 21.51
CA ARG A 500 12.67 -9.75 21.79
C ARG A 500 12.05 -10.32 20.51
N ALA A 501 12.09 -9.53 19.44
CA ALA A 501 11.51 -9.87 18.15
C ALA A 501 12.32 -10.94 17.41
N GLY A 502 13.63 -11.03 17.64
CA GLY A 502 14.56 -11.95 17.00
C GLY A 502 15.21 -12.96 17.94
N ARG A 503 15.52 -14.15 17.43
CA ARG A 503 16.37 -15.13 18.14
C ARG A 503 17.82 -14.66 18.24
N HIS A 504 18.30 -14.03 17.17
CA HIS A 504 19.63 -13.46 17.06
C HIS A 504 19.54 -12.00 16.65
N ALA A 505 20.39 -11.14 17.22
CA ALA A 505 20.55 -9.76 16.81
C ALA A 505 21.96 -9.54 16.24
N ILE A 506 22.03 -9.03 15.01
CA ILE A 506 23.28 -8.66 14.37
C ILE A 506 23.41 -7.14 14.44
N VAL A 507 24.46 -6.64 15.07
CA VAL A 507 24.68 -5.22 15.32
C VAL A 507 26.02 -4.81 14.74
N ALA A 508 26.01 -3.85 13.81
CA ALA A 508 27.21 -3.26 13.25
C ALA A 508 27.29 -1.76 13.58
N PHE A 509 28.47 -1.27 13.97
CA PHE A 509 28.66 0.15 14.30
C PHE A 509 30.11 0.61 14.06
N PRO A 510 30.33 1.91 13.77
CA PRO A 510 31.66 2.47 13.67
C PRO A 510 32.32 2.56 15.06
N ASN A 511 33.61 2.23 15.14
CA ASN A 511 34.35 2.19 16.39
C ASN A 511 35.04 3.54 16.69
N PHE A 512 34.48 4.31 17.63
CA PHE A 512 35.10 5.56 18.10
C PHE A 512 36.42 5.34 18.85
N GLY A 513 36.72 4.10 19.25
CA GLY A 513 37.99 3.71 19.86
C GLY A 513 39.17 3.69 18.89
N HIS A 514 38.94 3.84 17.57
CA HIS A 514 40.00 3.77 16.57
C HIS A 514 41.09 4.82 16.77
N PHE A 515 42.36 4.44 16.55
CA PHE A 515 43.52 5.30 16.85
C PHE A 515 43.48 6.66 16.14
N SER A 516 42.97 6.71 14.90
CA SER A 516 42.90 7.97 14.15
C SER A 516 41.96 8.99 14.80
N VAL A 517 40.89 8.50 15.44
CA VAL A 517 39.87 9.32 16.12
C VAL A 517 40.42 9.83 17.44
N ARG A 518 41.05 8.95 18.22
CA ARG A 518 41.75 9.30 19.46
C ARG A 518 42.83 10.34 19.20
N LEU A 519 43.65 10.12 18.17
CA LEU A 519 44.75 11.00 17.82
C LEU A 519 44.26 12.37 17.33
N ALA A 520 43.19 12.40 16.51
CA ALA A 520 42.58 13.64 16.08
C ALA A 520 42.09 14.48 17.27
N HIS A 521 41.43 13.85 18.24
CA HIS A 521 40.98 14.53 19.45
C HIS A 521 42.16 15.00 20.32
N LEU A 522 43.14 14.11 20.56
CA LEU A 522 44.32 14.41 21.38
C LEU A 522 45.14 15.58 20.82
N ILE A 523 45.38 15.60 19.50
CA ILE A 523 46.21 16.63 18.86
C ILE A 523 45.45 17.95 18.74
N SER A 524 44.17 17.93 18.36
CA SER A 524 43.43 19.16 18.06
C SER A 524 42.70 19.76 19.26
N GLY A 525 42.41 18.96 20.30
CA GLY A 525 41.51 19.33 21.39
C GLY A 525 40.05 19.58 20.97
N ARG A 526 39.70 19.30 19.70
CA ARG A 526 38.38 19.53 19.12
C ARG A 526 37.67 18.19 18.89
N ALA A 527 36.35 18.24 18.70
CA ALA A 527 35.59 17.07 18.26
C ALA A 527 36.25 16.45 17.01
N PRO A 528 36.51 15.12 17.01
CA PRO A 528 37.34 14.50 15.99
C PRO A 528 36.61 14.46 14.64
N ARG A 529 37.18 15.17 13.64
CA ARG A 529 36.78 15.06 12.23
C ARG A 529 37.80 14.20 11.49
N THR A 530 37.40 12.99 11.12
CA THR A 530 38.29 12.00 10.48
C THR A 530 37.62 11.38 9.25
N LYS A 531 38.33 10.51 8.51
CA LYS A 531 37.69 9.74 7.42
C LYS A 531 36.57 8.83 7.91
N LEU A 532 36.66 8.34 9.15
CA LEU A 532 35.64 7.48 9.77
C LEU A 532 34.44 8.30 10.29
N PHE A 533 34.70 9.56 10.66
CA PHE A 533 33.71 10.49 11.20
C PHE A 533 33.85 11.84 10.50
N PRO A 534 33.37 11.97 9.25
CA PRO A 534 33.62 13.14 8.40
C PRO A 534 32.67 14.32 8.67
N TYR A 535 32.09 14.41 9.87
CA TYR A 535 31.10 15.41 10.24
C TYR A 535 31.69 16.48 11.13
N ASP A 536 31.20 17.71 10.98
CA ASP A 536 31.36 18.72 12.02
C ASP A 536 30.46 18.39 13.22
N TRP A 537 30.88 18.73 14.43
CA TRP A 537 30.23 18.23 15.65
C TRP A 537 28.77 18.68 15.82
N TYR A 538 28.41 19.82 15.24
CA TYR A 538 27.05 20.37 15.27
C TYR A 538 26.14 19.80 14.18
N ASP A 539 26.70 19.11 13.18
CA ASP A 539 25.98 18.49 12.06
C ASP A 539 26.12 16.94 12.08
N SER A 540 26.68 16.38 13.15
CA SER A 540 26.88 14.92 13.23
C SER A 540 25.56 14.21 13.54
N PRO A 541 25.24 13.12 12.82
CA PRO A 541 24.08 12.30 13.16
C PRO A 541 24.31 11.43 14.41
N ASN A 542 25.57 11.28 14.84
CA ASN A 542 25.92 10.41 15.96
C ASN A 542 25.59 11.07 17.30
N LEU A 543 24.66 10.45 18.05
CA LEU A 543 24.32 10.83 19.42
C LEU A 543 25.20 10.13 20.46
N HIS A 544 25.81 9.00 20.09
CA HIS A 544 26.60 8.17 20.98
C HIS A 544 27.99 7.84 20.41
N PHE A 545 29.02 7.93 21.24
CA PHE A 545 30.42 7.66 20.87
C PHE A 545 30.85 6.26 21.33
N LEU A 546 30.33 5.23 20.66
CA LEU A 546 30.48 3.83 21.07
C LEU A 546 31.85 3.24 20.66
N THR A 547 32.47 2.48 21.55
CA THR A 547 33.65 1.66 21.24
C THR A 547 33.33 0.16 21.29
N ILE A 548 34.24 -0.66 20.76
CA ILE A 548 34.13 -2.13 20.83
C ILE A 548 34.03 -2.60 22.29
N ASP A 549 34.88 -2.05 23.16
CA ASP A 549 34.92 -2.44 24.58
C ASP A 549 33.66 -2.01 25.33
N ASP A 550 33.06 -0.86 24.97
CA ASP A 550 31.79 -0.41 25.55
C ASP A 550 30.65 -1.38 25.21
N PHE A 551 30.57 -1.84 23.96
CA PHE A 551 29.53 -2.78 23.54
C PHE A 551 29.71 -4.17 24.18
N VAL A 552 30.96 -4.66 24.29
CA VAL A 552 31.27 -5.90 25.01
C VAL A 552 30.89 -5.78 26.50
N SER A 553 31.19 -4.63 27.12
CA SER A 553 30.79 -4.33 28.49
C SER A 553 29.27 -4.32 28.65
N LEU A 554 28.55 -3.72 27.69
CA LEU A 554 27.08 -3.72 27.68
C LEU A 554 26.51 -5.13 27.59
N CYS A 555 27.02 -5.97 26.67
CA CYS A 555 26.58 -7.36 26.53
C CYS A 555 26.74 -8.13 27.85
N ARG A 556 27.87 -7.95 28.55
CA ARG A 556 28.09 -8.56 29.89
C ARG A 556 27.08 -8.04 30.92
N LYS A 557 26.85 -6.72 30.97
CA LYS A 557 25.89 -6.09 31.90
C LYS A 557 24.45 -6.54 31.68
N GLN A 558 24.07 -6.82 30.43
CA GLN A 558 22.73 -7.31 30.08
C GLN A 558 22.64 -8.84 30.06
N SER A 559 23.74 -9.54 30.39
CA SER A 559 23.83 -11.01 30.29
C SER A 559 23.43 -11.53 28.91
N TRP A 560 23.84 -10.84 27.84
CA TRP A 560 23.69 -11.31 26.46
C TRP A 560 24.91 -12.13 26.05
N VAL A 561 24.67 -13.20 25.29
CA VAL A 561 25.71 -14.07 24.75
C VAL A 561 26.17 -13.49 23.43
N VAL A 562 27.47 -13.22 23.30
CA VAL A 562 28.10 -12.88 22.02
C VAL A 562 28.47 -14.19 21.32
N GLU A 563 27.80 -14.50 20.22
CA GLU A 563 27.99 -15.76 19.49
C GLU A 563 29.09 -15.62 18.43
N ARG A 564 29.11 -14.48 17.76
CA ARG A 564 30.11 -14.16 16.73
C ARG A 564 30.49 -12.69 16.82
N GLN A 565 31.75 -12.39 16.57
CA GLN A 565 32.25 -11.02 16.47
C GLN A 565 33.27 -10.92 15.34
N ILE A 566 33.17 -9.88 14.53
CA ILE A 566 34.07 -9.59 13.42
C ILE A 566 34.44 -8.12 13.52
N PHE A 567 35.74 -7.80 13.47
CA PHE A 567 36.24 -6.44 13.53
C PHE A 567 36.97 -6.10 12.24
N LEU A 568 36.70 -4.94 11.68
CA LEU A 568 37.13 -4.58 10.33
C LEU A 568 37.96 -3.30 10.34
N ALA A 569 39.01 -3.26 9.55
CA ALA A 569 39.68 -2.03 9.13
C ALA A 569 39.81 -2.05 7.61
N LYS A 570 39.13 -1.12 6.93
CA LYS A 570 38.89 -1.20 5.48
C LYS A 570 38.28 -2.57 5.11
N ASN A 571 38.89 -3.28 4.16
CA ASN A 571 38.41 -4.58 3.66
C ASN A 571 39.15 -5.77 4.29
N ARG A 572 39.61 -5.65 5.55
CA ARG A 572 40.36 -6.71 6.24
C ARG A 572 39.89 -6.88 7.68
N GLU A 573 39.83 -8.13 8.11
CA GLU A 573 39.56 -8.49 9.51
C GLU A 573 40.76 -8.14 10.42
N VAL A 574 40.48 -7.61 11.60
CA VAL A 574 41.47 -7.22 12.62
C VAL A 574 41.22 -8.01 13.90
N ARG A 575 42.18 -8.83 14.32
CA ARG A 575 42.04 -9.65 15.54
C ARG A 575 42.80 -9.09 16.75
N TRP A 576 43.93 -8.43 16.52
CA TRP A 576 44.78 -7.91 17.59
C TRP A 576 44.55 -6.40 17.81
N LEU A 577 44.41 -5.99 19.08
CA LEU A 577 44.04 -4.63 19.49
C LEU A 577 42.85 -4.07 18.71
N ALA A 578 41.80 -4.88 18.54
CA ALA A 578 40.63 -4.53 17.73
C ALA A 578 40.02 -3.18 18.15
N ASN A 579 39.88 -2.90 19.46
CA ASN A 579 39.33 -1.63 19.93
C ASN A 579 40.13 -0.39 19.47
N VAL A 580 41.41 -0.53 19.15
CA VAL A 580 42.28 0.56 18.68
C VAL A 580 42.46 0.55 17.16
N ARG A 581 42.43 -0.62 16.54
CA ARG A 581 42.82 -0.81 15.12
C ARG A 581 41.64 -1.04 14.18
N ALA A 582 40.49 -1.47 14.67
CA ALA A 582 39.31 -1.66 13.84
C ALA A 582 38.54 -0.35 13.70
N GLU A 583 38.08 -0.10 12.47
CA GLU A 583 37.21 1.02 12.08
C GLU A 583 35.73 0.68 12.33
N THR A 584 35.33 -0.59 12.13
CA THR A 584 33.95 -1.06 12.29
C THR A 584 33.93 -2.37 13.07
N ALA A 585 32.88 -2.58 13.85
CA ALA A 585 32.62 -3.83 14.54
C ALA A 585 31.27 -4.40 14.15
N VAL A 586 31.19 -5.73 14.00
CA VAL A 586 29.97 -6.49 13.74
C VAL A 586 29.86 -7.58 14.78
N PHE A 587 28.75 -7.60 15.52
CA PHE A 587 28.46 -8.59 16.55
C PHE A 587 27.18 -9.35 16.20
N SER A 588 27.18 -10.67 16.42
CA SER A 588 25.95 -11.47 16.55
C SER A 588 25.76 -11.82 18.02
N ILE A 589 24.61 -11.44 18.56
CA ILE A 589 24.27 -11.62 19.97
C ILE A 589 22.91 -12.30 20.14
N ARG A 590 22.72 -12.98 21.28
CA ARG A 590 21.43 -13.55 21.68
C ARG A 590 21.17 -13.38 23.18
N ARG A 591 19.92 -13.57 23.59
CA ARG A 591 19.56 -13.66 25.01
C ARG A 591 20.18 -14.92 25.64
N SER A 592 20.62 -14.80 26.90
CA SER A 592 20.85 -15.99 27.72
C SER A 592 19.50 -16.67 27.95
N GLY A 593 19.41 -17.96 27.64
CA GLY A 593 18.18 -18.74 27.74
C GLY A 593 17.71 -18.94 29.18
#